data_AF-A0A920DWM5-F1
#
_entry.id   AF-A0A920DWM5-F1
#
_cell.length_a   1.000
_cell.length_b   1.000
_cell.length_c   1.000
_cell.angle_alpha   90.00
_cell.angle_beta   90.00
_cell.angle_gamma   90.00
#
_symmetry.space_group_name_H-M   'P 1'
#
loop_
_entity.id
_entity.type
_entity.pdbx_description
1 polymer ?
#
loop_
_entity_poly.entity_id
_entity_poly.type
_entity_poly.pdbx_seq_one_letter_code
_entity_poly.pdbx_strand_id
1 'polypeptide(L)'
;MATPSISTSFIGEFEAGVHMAYQRMGSKLRNTVRTRNGVKNKTTFQKIGKGFATTKARHGNIAPMNLAHTNVSVTVEDFFAGEWVDDLDQLRINPR
;
A
#
# COMPACT_ATOMS: atom_id res chain seq x y z
N MET A 1 -45.85 21.49 11.09
CA MET A 1 -44.98 21.28 12.28
C MET A 1 -43.60 20.89 11.79
N ALA A 2 -42.62 21.74 12.04
CA ALA A 2 -41.22 21.49 11.73
C ALA A 2 -40.56 20.78 12.92
N THR A 3 -39.89 19.66 12.65
CA THR A 3 -38.69 19.07 13.28
C THR A 3 -38.65 17.58 12.91
N PRO A 4 -37.57 17.10 12.26
CA PRO A 4 -36.24 17.17 12.85
C PRO A 4 -35.17 17.59 11.83
N SER A 5 -34.74 18.86 11.84
CA SER A 5 -33.66 19.33 10.97
C SER A 5 -32.26 19.14 11.56
N ILE A 6 -32.16 18.97 12.88
CA ILE A 6 -30.88 18.86 13.59
C ILE A 6 -30.39 17.40 13.63
N SER A 7 -31.28 16.43 13.87
CA SER A 7 -30.84 15.02 13.96
C SER A 7 -30.51 14.41 12.59
N THR A 8 -31.21 14.81 11.53
CA THR A 8 -30.99 14.30 10.17
C THR A 8 -29.72 14.88 9.53
N SER A 9 -29.47 16.17 9.71
CA SER A 9 -28.23 16.81 9.27
C SER A 9 -27.01 16.27 10.05
N PHE A 10 -27.16 16.03 11.35
CA PHE A 10 -26.11 15.40 12.16
C PHE A 10 -25.79 13.96 11.74
N ILE A 11 -26.80 13.16 11.36
CA ILE A 11 -26.57 11.80 10.81
C ILE A 11 -25.73 11.88 9.53
N GLY A 12 -26.07 12.79 8.62
CA GLY A 12 -25.32 12.97 7.37
C GLY A 12 -23.88 13.45 7.60
N GLU A 13 -23.67 14.43 8.50
CA GLU A 13 -22.34 14.90 8.87
C GLU A 13 -21.52 13.82 9.58
N PHE A 14 -22.15 13.04 10.47
CA PHE A 14 -21.49 11.94 11.17
C PHE A 14 -21.07 10.84 10.19
N GLU A 15 -21.95 10.42 9.29
CA GLU A 15 -21.65 9.42 8.25
C GLU A 15 -20.54 9.91 7.31
N ALA A 16 -20.61 11.16 6.84
CA ALA A 16 -19.56 11.76 6.03
C ALA A 16 -18.21 11.82 6.78
N GLY A 17 -18.23 12.17 8.07
CA GLY A 17 -17.05 12.17 8.93
C GLY A 17 -16.45 10.79 9.13
N VAL A 18 -17.29 9.76 9.30
CA VAL A 18 -16.87 8.35 9.38
C VAL A 18 -16.27 7.91 8.05
N HIS A 19 -16.93 8.18 6.93
CA HIS A 19 -16.43 7.81 5.60
C HIS A 19 -15.08 8.46 5.31
N MET A 20 -14.92 9.75 5.60
CA MET A 20 -13.67 10.47 5.43
C MET A 20 -12.56 9.91 6.33
N ALA A 21 -12.87 9.61 7.61
CA ALA A 21 -11.91 9.03 8.55
C ALA A 21 -11.42 7.64 8.14
N TYR A 22 -12.27 6.86 7.47
CA TYR A 22 -11.95 5.51 6.99
C TYR A 22 -11.59 5.45 5.50
N GLN A 23 -11.55 6.58 4.77
CA GLN A 23 -11.28 6.66 3.32
C GLN A 23 -9.81 6.36 2.92
N ARG A 24 -9.08 5.68 3.79
CA ARG A 24 -7.75 5.06 3.62
C ARG A 24 -6.60 6.02 3.91
N MET A 25 -6.03 5.90 5.12
CA MET A 25 -4.67 6.38 5.45
C MET A 25 -3.56 5.52 4.81
N GLY A 26 -3.74 5.07 3.57
CA GLY A 26 -2.77 4.27 2.83
C GLY A 26 -2.87 2.75 3.02
N SER A 27 -1.92 2.03 2.42
CA SER A 27 -1.88 0.56 2.45
C SER A 27 -1.34 0.05 3.78
N LYS A 28 -2.20 -0.66 4.55
CA LYS A 28 -1.87 -1.22 5.87
C LYS A 28 -0.65 -2.15 5.87
N LEU A 29 -0.40 -2.83 4.74
CA LEU A 29 0.70 -3.79 4.60
C LEU A 29 1.96 -3.19 3.97
N ARG A 30 1.95 -1.92 3.57
CA ARG A 30 3.11 -1.31 2.92
C ARG A 30 4.36 -1.36 3.80
N ASN A 31 4.19 -1.21 5.12
CA ASN A 31 5.30 -1.24 6.07
C ASN A 31 5.79 -2.66 6.41
N THR A 32 5.06 -3.70 6.02
CA THR A 32 5.46 -5.10 6.28
C THR A 32 6.24 -5.71 5.10
N VAL A 33 6.48 -4.93 4.05
CA VAL A 33 7.14 -5.41 2.83
C VAL A 33 8.25 -4.45 2.39
N ARG A 34 9.21 -4.95 1.61
CA ARG A 34 10.23 -4.11 0.97
C ARG A 34 9.60 -3.39 -0.22
N THR A 35 9.68 -2.07 -0.24
CA THR A 35 9.15 -1.24 -1.33
C THR A 35 10.25 -0.48 -2.06
N ARG A 36 10.07 -0.27 -3.36
CA ARG A 36 10.87 0.64 -4.20
C ARG A 36 9.90 1.64 -4.84
N ASN A 37 10.14 2.92 -4.63
CA ASN A 37 9.33 4.00 -5.21
C ASN A 37 10.02 4.57 -6.46
N GLY A 38 9.25 5.19 -7.36
CA GLY A 38 9.79 5.84 -8.57
C GLY A 38 10.35 4.88 -9.62
N VAL A 39 9.84 3.64 -9.66
CA VAL A 39 10.22 2.65 -10.69
C VAL A 39 9.50 3.00 -11.99
N LYS A 40 10.26 3.13 -13.09
CA LYS A 40 9.68 3.39 -14.41
C LYS A 40 9.15 2.10 -15.05
N ASN A 41 10.05 1.19 -15.45
CA ASN A 41 9.64 -0.04 -16.16
C ASN A 41 10.01 -1.32 -15.41
N LYS A 42 11.14 -1.34 -14.69
CA LYS A 42 11.67 -2.56 -14.05
C LYS A 42 12.45 -2.22 -12.79
N THR A 43 12.35 -3.09 -11.79
CA THR A 43 13.22 -3.07 -10.62
C THR A 43 13.68 -4.47 -10.25
N THR A 44 14.72 -4.57 -9.42
CA THR A 44 15.27 -5.84 -8.95
C THR A 44 15.43 -5.85 -7.44
N PHE A 45 15.16 -7.00 -6.84
CA PHE A 45 15.40 -7.28 -5.42
C PHE A 45 16.47 -8.35 -5.29
N GLN A 46 17.58 -8.00 -4.63
CA GLN A 46 18.67 -8.94 -4.36
C GLN A 46 18.26 -9.91 -3.24
N LYS A 47 18.60 -11.19 -3.44
CA LYS A 47 18.41 -12.29 -2.50
C LYS A 47 19.74 -12.98 -2.26
N ILE A 48 20.17 -12.95 -1.01
CA ILE A 48 21.30 -13.73 -0.53
C ILE A 48 20.82 -15.12 -0.09
N GLY A 49 21.65 -16.14 -0.33
CA GLY A 49 21.40 -17.51 0.06
C GLY A 49 21.32 -17.70 1.59
N LYS A 50 20.99 -18.92 2.02
CA LYS A 50 20.95 -19.27 3.44
C LYS A 50 22.36 -19.52 3.98
N GLY A 51 22.66 -18.94 5.13
CA GLY A 51 23.88 -19.19 5.89
C GLY A 51 23.78 -20.44 6.79
N PHE A 52 24.91 -21.01 7.19
CA PHE A 52 25.02 -22.00 8.26
C PHE A 52 25.95 -21.47 9.35
N ALA A 53 25.56 -21.63 10.60
CA ALA A 53 26.38 -21.23 11.74
C ALA A 53 27.32 -22.37 12.14
N THR A 54 28.56 -22.03 12.49
CA THR A 54 29.55 -22.98 13.03
C THR A 54 29.89 -22.62 14.47
N THR A 55 30.20 -23.62 15.29
CA THR A 55 30.59 -23.44 16.70
C THR A 55 32.01 -22.89 16.82
N LYS A 56 32.22 -21.94 17.72
CA LYS A 56 33.49 -21.24 17.90
C LYS A 56 34.49 -22.05 18.74
N ALA A 57 35.70 -22.26 18.22
CA ALA A 57 36.85 -22.72 18.99
C ALA A 57 37.75 -21.53 19.42
N ARG A 58 38.50 -21.68 20.52
CA ARG A 58 39.46 -20.65 20.96
C ARG A 58 40.60 -20.56 19.93
N HIS A 59 40.81 -19.36 19.36
CA HIS A 59 41.76 -19.10 18.26
C HIS A 59 41.49 -19.87 16.95
N GLY A 60 40.26 -20.38 16.73
CA GLY A 60 39.91 -21.05 15.47
C GLY A 60 39.77 -20.08 14.29
N ASN A 61 40.23 -20.48 13.11
CA ASN A 61 40.05 -19.73 11.88
C ASN A 61 38.58 -19.78 11.42
N ILE A 62 38.07 -18.66 10.94
CA ILE A 62 36.72 -18.55 10.38
C ILE A 62 36.81 -18.77 8.87
N ALA A 63 36.18 -19.82 8.36
CA ALA A 63 36.02 -20.01 6.93
C ALA A 63 34.88 -19.11 6.42
N PRO A 64 35.11 -18.24 5.42
CA PRO A 64 34.05 -17.46 4.80
C PRO A 64 33.05 -18.36 4.06
N MET A 65 31.78 -17.98 4.09
CA MET A 65 30.75 -18.68 3.33
C MET A 65 30.63 -18.09 1.91
N ASN A 66 30.59 -18.95 0.90
CA ASN A 66 30.30 -18.59 -0.49
C ASN A 66 28.78 -18.74 -0.78
N LEU A 67 27.96 -17.87 -0.21
CA LEU A 67 26.51 -17.96 -0.36
C LEU A 67 26.09 -17.66 -1.80
N ALA A 68 25.05 -18.34 -2.28
CA ALA A 68 24.48 -18.02 -3.59
C ALA A 68 23.84 -16.62 -3.58
N HIS A 69 24.14 -15.83 -4.61
CA HIS A 69 23.53 -14.52 -4.84
C HIS A 69 22.61 -14.59 -6.06
N THR A 70 21.33 -14.31 -5.84
CA THR A 70 20.31 -14.34 -6.90
C THR A 70 19.49 -13.05 -6.86
N ASN A 71 18.77 -12.76 -7.93
CA ASN A 71 17.93 -11.58 -8.04
C ASN A 71 16.50 -11.95 -8.48
N VAL A 72 15.53 -11.19 -8.00
CA VAL A 72 14.14 -11.26 -8.46
C VAL A 72 13.85 -9.97 -9.21
N SER A 73 13.48 -10.09 -10.48
CA SER A 73 13.13 -8.95 -11.34
C SER A 73 11.62 -8.77 -11.39
N VAL A 74 11.15 -7.53 -11.32
CA VAL A 74 9.72 -7.18 -11.43
C VAL A 74 9.57 -6.06 -12.45
N THR A 75 8.61 -6.21 -13.37
CA THR A 75 8.19 -5.18 -14.32
C THR A 75 6.95 -4.47 -13.81
N VAL A 76 6.88 -3.16 -14.03
CA VAL A 76 5.71 -2.33 -13.70
C VAL A 76 5.00 -2.00 -15.01
N GLU A 77 3.68 -2.15 -15.02
CA GLU A 77 2.83 -1.90 -16.18
C GLU A 77 1.72 -0.92 -15.79
N ASP A 78 1.35 -0.06 -16.73
CA ASP A 78 0.31 0.94 -16.55
C ASP A 78 -1.05 0.36 -16.96
N PHE A 79 -2.04 0.44 -16.08
CA PHE A 79 -3.41 -0.01 -16.32
C PHE A 79 -4.37 1.18 -16.22
N PHE A 80 -5.32 1.26 -17.15
CA PHE A 80 -6.40 2.26 -17.13
C PHE A 80 -7.71 1.62 -16.66
N ALA A 81 -8.46 2.34 -15.84
CA ALA A 81 -9.83 2.01 -15.47
C ALA A 81 -10.69 3.26 -15.71
N GLY A 82 -11.50 3.23 -16.76
CA GLY A 82 -12.45 4.29 -17.06
C GLY A 82 -13.78 4.04 -16.36
N GLU A 83 -14.37 5.10 -15.80
CA GLU A 83 -15.72 5.08 -15.23
C GLU A 83 -16.60 6.05 -16.03
N TRP A 84 -17.82 5.62 -16.34
CA TRP A 84 -18.82 6.46 -16.99
C TRP A 84 -19.67 7.12 -15.93
N VAL A 85 -19.85 8.44 -16.04
CA VAL A 85 -20.71 9.21 -15.14
C VAL A 85 -21.80 9.86 -15.98
N ASP A 86 -23.06 9.71 -15.56
CA ASP A 86 -24.22 10.32 -16.21
C ASP A 86 -24.41 11.79 -15.79
N ASP A 87 -24.96 12.60 -16.67
CA ASP A 87 -25.15 14.05 -16.45
C ASP A 87 -26.08 14.33 -15.26
N LEU A 88 -27.07 13.46 -15.02
CA LEU A 88 -27.97 13.57 -13.87
C LEU A 88 -27.27 13.27 -12.54
N ASP A 89 -26.22 12.45 -12.54
CA ASP A 89 -25.43 12.16 -11.33
C ASP A 89 -24.41 13.27 -11.05
N GLN A 90 -23.88 13.96 -12.07
CA GLN A 90 -23.08 15.17 -11.88
C GLN A 90 -23.87 16.28 -11.15
N LEU A 91 -25.15 16.46 -11.52
CA LEU A 91 -26.05 17.43 -10.86
C LEU A 91 -26.34 17.11 -9.39
N ARG A 92 -26.28 15.83 -8.99
CA ARG A 92 -26.45 15.41 -7.59
C ARG A 92 -25.20 15.62 -6.75
N ILE A 93 -24.02 15.50 -7.35
CA ILE A 93 -22.73 15.68 -6.66
C ILE A 93 -22.40 17.16 -6.46
N ASN A 94 -22.80 18.04 -7.38
CA ASN A 94 -22.53 19.48 -7.28
C ASN A 94 -23.82 20.31 -7.51
N PRO A 95 -24.71 20.42 -6.51
CA PRO A 95 -25.94 21.18 -6.62
C PRO A 95 -25.68 22.68 -6.44
N ARG A 96 -25.10 23.31 -7.47
CA ARG A 96 -24.70 24.74 -7.56
C ARG A 96 -23.57 25.21 -6.65
#